data_AF-A0A542E9I1-F1
#
_entry.id   AF-A0A542E9I1-F1
#
_cell.length_a   1.000
_cell.length_b   1.000
_cell.length_c   1.000
_cell.angle_alpha   90.00
_cell.angle_beta   90.00
_cell.angle_gamma   90.00
#
_symmetry.space_group_name_H-M   'P 1'
#
loop_
_entity.id
_entity.type
_entity.pdbx_description
1 polymer ?
#
loop_
_entity_poly.entity_id
_entity_poly.type
_entity_poly.pdbx_seq_one_letter_code
_entity_poly.pdbx_strand_id
1 'polypeptide(L)'
;MSEDGDATSQVDEVTPDVVVPPVDPGQSFVVGIDRDAVLRRREVVRTVERRGGWVTAALGAIGIVAAVYALFAFPGSGMWPFALLLIAAMIPLLLSTVLVYRVQAERQAWYDANELPPVAMRISAKGLELACDGAAYPVVLPWPTVRGFTQHKLLGQYMLDIALERGVGATTAGVRGLDQPSVRSVVKPNPLLRPTGMFLVKALDQPVHVIDEALRHFSNGKAGIRR
;
A
#
# COMPACT_ATOMS: atom_id res chain seq x y z
N MET A 1 21.12 -69.14 24.57
CA MET A 1 20.70 -68.01 25.42
C MET A 1 21.19 -66.76 24.72
N SER A 2 20.25 -66.07 24.07
CA SER A 2 20.23 -64.70 23.50
C SER A 2 21.40 -64.26 22.61
N GLU A 3 21.19 -63.99 21.31
CA GLU A 3 20.52 -62.80 20.72
C GLU A 3 21.18 -61.49 21.20
N ASP A 4 21.91 -60.80 20.32
CA ASP A 4 21.33 -59.72 19.52
C ASP A 4 22.38 -59.15 18.54
N GLY A 5 22.03 -59.22 17.25
CA GLY A 5 22.77 -58.59 16.16
C GLY A 5 22.28 -57.16 15.98
N ASP A 6 23.20 -56.22 16.13
CA ASP A 6 22.97 -54.79 15.92
C ASP A 6 22.95 -54.48 14.42
N ALA A 7 21.73 -54.47 13.85
CA ALA A 7 21.47 -54.04 12.49
C ALA A 7 21.05 -52.56 12.51
N THR A 8 22.03 -51.67 12.34
CA THR A 8 21.78 -50.27 12.01
C THR A 8 21.17 -50.17 10.62
N SER A 9 19.84 -50.12 10.55
CA SER A 9 19.10 -49.69 9.36
C SER A 9 19.38 -48.21 9.10
N GLN A 10 20.25 -47.94 8.13
CA GLN A 10 20.29 -46.69 7.40
C GLN A 10 18.93 -46.53 6.69
N VAL A 11 18.09 -45.66 7.22
CA VAL A 11 16.88 -45.19 6.53
C VAL A 11 17.35 -44.14 5.54
N ASP A 12 17.48 -44.54 4.28
CA ASP A 12 17.60 -43.61 3.16
C ASP A 12 16.36 -42.73 3.13
N GLU A 13 16.53 -41.46 3.50
CA GLU A 13 15.54 -40.41 3.38
C GLU A 13 15.35 -40.11 1.89
N VAL A 14 14.46 -40.87 1.25
CA VAL A 14 13.98 -40.64 -0.11
C VAL A 14 13.31 -39.26 -0.11
N THR A 15 14.07 -38.24 -0.50
CA THR A 15 13.54 -36.92 -0.79
C THR A 15 12.64 -37.10 -2.01
N PRO A 16 11.31 -36.96 -1.89
CA PRO A 16 10.45 -37.07 -3.05
C PRO A 16 10.86 -35.96 -4.02
N ASP A 17 11.33 -36.36 -5.21
CA ASP A 17 11.47 -35.45 -6.35
C ASP A 17 10.12 -34.77 -6.52
N VAL A 18 10.05 -33.51 -6.10
CA VAL A 18 8.91 -32.64 -6.37
C VAL A 18 8.94 -32.40 -7.87
N VAL A 19 8.28 -33.29 -8.60
CA VAL A 19 7.99 -33.13 -10.03
C VAL A 19 7.12 -31.89 -10.13
N VAL A 20 7.77 -30.75 -10.39
CA VAL A 20 7.10 -29.50 -10.70
C VAL A 20 6.35 -29.74 -12.00
N PRO A 21 5.00 -29.78 -12.00
CA PRO A 21 4.25 -30.03 -13.22
C PRO A 21 4.57 -28.95 -14.26
N PRO A 22 4.55 -29.30 -15.56
CA PRO A 22 4.75 -28.32 -16.63
C PRO A 22 3.73 -27.18 -16.51
N VAL A 23 4.22 -25.94 -16.65
CA VAL A 23 3.40 -24.72 -16.54
C VAL A 23 2.35 -24.72 -17.65
N ASP A 24 1.10 -25.00 -17.30
CA ASP A 24 -0.02 -24.90 -18.23
C ASP A 24 -0.29 -23.41 -18.48
N PRO A 25 -0.20 -22.88 -19.73
CA PRO A 25 -0.28 -21.45 -20.01
C PRO A 25 -1.64 -20.80 -19.68
N GLY A 26 -2.65 -21.62 -19.34
CA GLY A 26 -3.96 -21.18 -18.84
C GLY A 26 -4.10 -21.13 -17.32
N GLN A 27 -3.15 -21.71 -16.56
CA GLN A 27 -3.24 -21.72 -15.10
C GLN A 27 -2.76 -20.38 -14.55
N SER A 28 -3.63 -19.74 -13.77
CA SER A 28 -3.30 -18.50 -13.05
C SER A 28 -3.57 -18.68 -11.58
N PHE A 29 -2.63 -18.23 -10.76
CA PHE A 29 -2.79 -18.19 -9.32
C PHE A 29 -3.44 -16.86 -8.94
N VAL A 30 -4.64 -16.92 -8.40
CA VAL A 30 -5.45 -15.76 -8.06
C VAL A 30 -5.41 -15.56 -6.55
N VAL A 31 -5.06 -14.35 -6.13
CA VAL A 31 -5.11 -13.91 -4.74
C VAL A 31 -6.27 -12.95 -4.62
N GLY A 32 -7.25 -13.30 -3.79
CA GLY A 32 -8.39 -12.49 -3.45
C GLY A 32 -8.08 -11.39 -2.43
N ILE A 33 -9.04 -10.48 -2.29
CA ILE A 33 -9.05 -9.47 -1.24
C ILE A 33 -10.05 -9.89 -0.17
N ASP A 34 -9.61 -9.94 1.10
CA ASP A 34 -10.52 -9.95 2.24
C ASP A 34 -11.20 -8.58 2.34
N ARG A 35 -12.43 -8.53 1.80
CA ARG A 35 -13.26 -7.32 1.76
C ARG A 35 -13.47 -6.73 3.15
N ASP A 36 -13.71 -7.57 4.15
CA ASP A 36 -13.99 -7.11 5.51
C ASP A 36 -12.73 -6.52 6.15
N ALA A 37 -11.56 -7.11 5.90
CA ALA A 37 -10.29 -6.54 6.35
C ALA A 37 -10.02 -5.16 5.73
N VAL A 38 -10.31 -4.99 4.43
CA VAL A 38 -10.15 -3.69 3.75
C VAL A 38 -11.14 -2.65 4.29
N LEU A 39 -12.42 -3.01 4.45
CA LEU A 39 -13.45 -2.10 4.97
C LEU A 39 -13.13 -1.65 6.41
N ARG A 40 -12.78 -2.59 7.31
CA ARG A 40 -12.35 -2.28 8.68
C ARG A 40 -11.15 -1.33 8.68
N ARG A 41 -10.19 -1.53 7.78
CA ARG A 41 -9.03 -0.64 7.68
C ARG A 41 -9.43 0.76 7.22
N ARG A 42 -10.28 0.87 6.19
CA ARG A 42 -10.77 2.17 5.69
C ARG A 42 -11.43 2.96 6.82
N GLU A 43 -12.20 2.31 7.67
CA GLU A 43 -12.82 2.93 8.84
C GLU A 43 -11.80 3.40 9.90
N VAL A 44 -10.81 2.57 10.22
CA VAL A 44 -9.74 2.93 11.17
C VAL A 44 -8.92 4.11 10.66
N VAL A 45 -8.47 4.06 9.40
CA VAL A 45 -7.71 5.14 8.77
C VAL A 45 -8.53 6.42 8.76
N ARG A 46 -9.80 6.36 8.35
CA ARG A 46 -10.73 7.49 8.40
C ARG A 46 -10.84 8.09 9.80
N THR A 47 -10.95 7.26 10.83
CA THR A 47 -11.07 7.73 12.21
C THR A 47 -9.80 8.42 12.70
N VAL A 48 -8.63 7.83 12.42
CA VAL A 48 -7.34 8.40 12.82
C VAL A 48 -7.06 9.71 12.08
N GLU A 49 -7.27 9.75 10.77
CA GLU A 49 -7.06 10.95 9.97
C GLU A 49 -8.03 12.06 10.35
N ARG A 50 -9.31 11.74 10.60
CA ARG A 50 -10.29 12.73 11.07
C ARG A 50 -9.91 13.31 12.43
N ARG A 51 -9.40 12.49 13.35
CA ARG A 51 -8.89 12.97 14.64
C ARG A 51 -7.68 13.89 14.45
N GLY A 52 -6.73 13.50 13.61
CA GLY A 52 -5.55 14.33 13.29
C GLY A 52 -5.95 15.68 12.68
N GLY A 53 -6.85 15.68 11.69
CA GLY A 53 -7.35 16.89 11.06
C GLY A 53 -8.10 17.80 12.05
N TRP A 54 -8.89 17.24 12.97
CA TRP A 54 -9.56 18.01 14.02
C TRP A 54 -8.58 18.66 14.99
N VAL A 55 -7.53 17.94 15.40
CA VAL A 55 -6.49 18.50 16.28
C VAL A 55 -5.79 19.67 15.60
N THR A 56 -5.38 19.52 14.34
CA THR A 56 -4.73 20.59 13.58
C THR A 56 -5.66 21.80 13.39
N ALA A 57 -6.93 21.56 13.05
CA ALA A 57 -7.92 22.62 12.91
C ALA A 57 -8.17 23.37 14.22
N ALA A 58 -8.28 22.64 15.34
CA ALA A 58 -8.47 23.23 16.66
C ALA A 58 -7.27 24.09 17.07
N LEU A 59 -6.03 23.62 16.87
CA LEU A 59 -4.83 24.39 17.13
C LEU A 59 -4.77 25.68 16.29
N GLY A 60 -5.06 25.58 14.99
CA GLY A 60 -5.11 26.74 14.11
C GLY A 60 -6.20 27.75 14.52
N ALA A 61 -7.39 27.27 14.87
CA ALA A 61 -8.49 28.12 15.32
C ALA A 61 -8.18 28.83 16.65
N ILE A 62 -7.62 28.12 17.62
CA ILE A 62 -7.18 28.70 18.90
C ILE A 62 -6.13 29.79 18.67
N GLY A 63 -5.15 29.54 17.79
CA GLY A 63 -4.14 30.53 17.43
C GLY A 63 -4.74 31.83 16.86
N ILE A 64 -5.70 31.71 15.94
CA ILE A 64 -6.40 32.88 15.37
C ILE A 64 -7.21 33.61 16.43
N VAL A 65 -8.01 32.90 17.23
CA VAL A 65 -8.83 33.52 18.28
C VAL A 65 -7.95 34.27 19.29
N ALA A 66 -6.82 33.68 19.70
CA ALA A 66 -5.87 34.32 20.59
C ALA A 66 -5.26 35.60 19.98
N ALA A 67 -4.89 35.58 18.70
CA ALA A 67 -4.36 36.76 18.02
C ALA A 67 -5.39 37.88 17.87
N VAL A 68 -6.63 37.54 17.52
CA VAL A 68 -7.72 38.51 17.42
C VAL A 68 -8.02 39.12 18.79
N TYR A 69 -8.07 38.30 19.84
CA TYR A 69 -8.25 38.79 21.20
C TYR A 69 -7.13 39.75 21.61
N ALA A 70 -5.87 39.42 21.33
CA ALA A 70 -4.73 40.29 21.63
C ALA A 70 -4.79 41.64 20.89
N LEU A 71 -5.28 41.66 19.64
CA LEU A 71 -5.49 42.91 18.87
C LEU A 71 -6.47 43.85 19.56
N PHE A 72 -7.57 43.32 20.10
CA PHE A 72 -8.59 44.13 20.77
C PHE A 72 -8.23 44.48 22.22
N ALA A 73 -7.56 43.57 22.94
CA ALA A 73 -7.22 43.77 24.35
C ALA A 73 -6.03 44.73 24.56
N PHE A 74 -5.12 44.86 23.58
CA PHE A 74 -3.88 45.63 23.73
C PHE A 74 -3.63 46.68 22.61
N PRO A 75 -4.59 47.58 22.32
CA PRO A 75 -4.54 48.48 21.16
C PRO A 75 -3.38 49.50 21.18
N GLY A 76 -2.76 49.75 22.35
CA GLY A 76 -1.63 50.68 22.50
C GLY A 76 -0.25 50.02 22.66
N SER A 77 -0.17 48.69 22.66
CA SER A 77 1.07 47.95 22.98
C SER A 77 2.08 47.87 21.83
N GLY A 78 1.69 48.28 20.62
CA GLY A 78 2.49 48.06 19.41
C GLY A 78 2.54 46.59 18.95
N MET A 79 1.80 45.67 19.58
CA MET A 79 1.80 44.23 19.23
C MET A 79 0.93 43.87 18.01
N TRP A 80 0.22 44.83 17.43
CA TRP A 80 -0.67 44.59 16.28
C TRP A 80 0.03 43.97 15.05
N PRO A 81 1.30 44.29 14.69
CA PRO A 81 1.96 43.65 13.55
C PRO A 81 2.25 42.17 13.84
N PHE A 82 2.60 41.84 15.09
CA PHE A 82 2.84 40.47 15.52
C PHE A 82 1.56 39.63 15.47
N ALA A 83 0.44 40.19 15.93
CA ALA A 83 -0.85 39.51 15.86
C ALA A 83 -1.29 39.25 14.41
N LEU A 84 -1.10 40.22 13.51
CA LEU A 84 -1.37 40.03 12.08
C LEU A 84 -0.47 38.98 11.44
N LEU A 85 0.82 38.97 11.78
CA LEU A 85 1.76 37.93 11.34
C LEU A 85 1.34 36.54 11.83
N LEU A 86 0.86 36.43 13.08
CA LEU A 86 0.38 35.17 13.63
C LEU A 86 -0.87 34.67 12.89
N ILE A 87 -1.84 35.55 12.63
CA ILE A 87 -3.02 35.22 11.81
C ILE A 87 -2.59 34.76 10.41
N ALA A 88 -1.73 35.54 9.75
CA ALA A 88 -1.23 35.22 8.41
C ALA A 88 -0.50 33.86 8.37
N ALA A 89 0.26 33.52 9.42
CA ALA A 89 0.94 32.23 9.54
C ALA A 89 -0.03 31.05 9.78
N MET A 90 -1.17 31.28 10.44
CA MET A 90 -2.17 30.23 10.70
C MET A 90 -3.07 29.94 9.49
N ILE A 91 -3.24 30.89 8.56
CA ILE A 91 -4.09 30.71 7.36
C ILE A 91 -3.64 29.52 6.50
N PRO A 92 -2.36 29.38 6.09
CA PRO A 92 -1.89 28.22 5.32
C PRO A 92 -2.14 26.89 6.02
N LEU A 93 -1.99 26.84 7.34
CA LEU A 93 -2.22 25.63 8.14
C LEU A 93 -3.69 25.18 8.07
N LEU A 94 -4.62 26.12 8.23
CA LEU A 94 -6.05 25.84 8.11
C LEU A 94 -6.43 25.48 6.67
N LEU A 95 -5.92 26.24 5.69
CA LEU A 95 -6.20 25.99 4.27
C LEU A 95 -5.72 24.60 3.84
N SER A 96 -4.52 24.20 4.27
CA SER A 96 -3.99 22.85 4.04
C SER A 96 -4.90 21.79 4.64
N THR A 97 -5.38 22.00 5.88
CA THR A 97 -6.29 21.07 6.56
C THR A 97 -7.63 20.92 5.80
N VAL A 98 -8.21 22.03 5.35
CA VAL A 98 -9.45 22.03 4.55
C VAL A 98 -9.25 21.29 3.23
N LEU A 99 -8.13 21.50 2.56
CA LEU A 99 -7.82 20.85 1.30
C LEU A 99 -7.65 19.32 1.46
N VAL A 100 -7.02 18.88 2.56
CA VAL A 100 -6.95 17.46 2.91
C VAL A 100 -8.35 16.87 3.12
N TYR A 101 -9.22 17.55 3.87
CA TYR A 101 -10.60 17.08 4.07
C TYR A 101 -11.38 16.98 2.76
N ARG A 102 -11.18 17.92 1.83
CA ARG A 102 -11.81 17.87 0.51
C ARG A 102 -11.35 16.66 -0.29
N VAL A 103 -10.03 16.43 -0.38
CA VAL A 103 -9.45 15.27 -1.07
C VAL A 103 -9.95 13.96 -0.45
N GLN A 104 -10.08 13.91 0.88
CA GLN A 104 -10.65 12.76 1.57
C GLN A 104 -12.13 12.54 1.23
N ALA A 105 -12.93 13.60 1.16
CA ALA A 105 -14.34 13.51 0.76
C ALA A 105 -14.49 13.00 -0.68
N GLU A 106 -13.68 13.51 -1.61
CA GLU A 106 -13.63 13.04 -3.00
C GLU A 106 -13.22 11.56 -3.08
N ARG A 107 -12.22 11.15 -2.30
CA ARG A 107 -11.78 9.74 -2.21
C ARG A 107 -12.89 8.84 -1.62
N GLN A 108 -13.60 9.31 -0.61
CA GLN A 108 -14.71 8.57 -0.01
C GLN A 108 -15.86 8.40 -1.00
N ALA A 109 -16.26 9.46 -1.69
CA ALA A 109 -17.28 9.39 -2.73
C ALA A 109 -16.89 8.40 -3.83
N TRP A 110 -15.60 8.35 -4.20
CA TRP A 110 -15.10 7.35 -5.14
C TRP A 110 -15.21 5.93 -4.57
N TYR A 111 -14.86 5.69 -3.30
CA TYR A 111 -14.99 4.38 -2.67
C TYR A 111 -16.44 3.91 -2.52
N ASP A 112 -17.37 4.82 -2.27
CA ASP A 112 -18.78 4.50 -2.14
C ASP A 112 -19.41 4.19 -3.51
N ALA A 113 -18.88 4.80 -4.58
CA ALA A 113 -19.33 4.57 -5.96
C ALA A 113 -18.68 3.36 -6.64
N ASN A 114 -17.52 2.89 -6.17
CA ASN A 114 -16.75 1.81 -6.81
C ASN A 114 -16.57 0.63 -5.86
N GLU A 115 -17.18 -0.50 -6.19
CA GLU A 115 -17.01 -1.73 -5.45
C GLU A 115 -15.54 -2.19 -5.45
N LEU A 116 -15.13 -2.79 -4.32
CA LEU A 116 -13.80 -3.38 -4.21
C LEU A 116 -13.67 -4.57 -5.20
N PRO A 117 -12.61 -4.57 -6.05
CA PRO A 117 -12.35 -5.70 -6.91
C PRO A 117 -12.15 -6.96 -6.03
N PRO A 118 -12.75 -8.11 -6.38
CA PRO A 118 -12.64 -9.32 -5.57
C PRO A 118 -11.24 -9.93 -5.60
N VAL A 119 -10.44 -9.59 -6.60
CA VAL A 119 -9.09 -10.11 -6.84
C VAL A 119 -8.07 -9.02 -6.56
N ALA A 120 -7.10 -9.28 -5.69
CA ALA A 120 -5.95 -8.41 -5.44
C ALA A 120 -4.91 -8.54 -6.54
N MET A 121 -4.53 -9.78 -6.83
CA MET A 121 -3.52 -10.06 -7.84
C MET A 121 -3.78 -11.37 -8.55
N ARG A 122 -3.43 -11.42 -9.83
CA ARG A 122 -3.39 -12.63 -10.63
C ARG A 122 -1.97 -12.84 -11.12
N ILE A 123 -1.41 -13.98 -10.74
CA ILE A 123 -0.08 -14.42 -11.11
C ILE A 123 -0.24 -15.44 -12.23
N SER A 124 0.40 -15.21 -13.36
CA SER A 124 0.31 -16.09 -14.53
C SER A 124 1.67 -16.23 -15.21
N ALA A 125 1.78 -17.20 -16.13
CA ALA A 125 2.99 -17.34 -16.96
C ALA A 125 3.27 -16.08 -17.82
N LYS A 126 2.24 -15.31 -18.18
CA LYS A 126 2.37 -14.08 -18.97
C LYS A 126 2.94 -12.91 -18.17
N GLY A 127 2.68 -12.90 -16.86
CA GLY A 127 3.03 -11.80 -15.98
C GLY A 127 2.09 -11.68 -14.79
N LEU A 128 2.14 -10.51 -14.18
CA LEU A 128 1.43 -10.15 -12.97
C LEU A 128 0.36 -9.11 -13.28
N GLU A 129 -0.89 -9.39 -12.90
CA GLU A 129 -1.98 -8.43 -12.94
C GLU A 129 -2.32 -8.01 -11.51
N LEU A 130 -2.35 -6.71 -11.23
CA LEU A 130 -2.62 -6.15 -9.90
C LEU A 130 -3.84 -5.25 -9.94
N ALA A 131 -4.81 -5.53 -9.09
CA ALA A 131 -5.92 -4.62 -8.83
C ALA A 131 -5.55 -3.68 -7.69
N CYS A 132 -4.93 -2.56 -8.03
CA CYS A 132 -4.58 -1.54 -7.04
C CYS A 132 -5.84 -0.84 -6.52
N ASP A 133 -5.90 -0.58 -5.21
CA ASP A 133 -6.99 0.21 -4.63
C ASP A 133 -7.01 1.63 -5.23
N GLY A 134 -8.17 2.11 -5.68
CA GLY A 134 -8.29 3.39 -6.37
C GLY A 134 -7.94 3.37 -7.86
N ALA A 135 -7.53 2.23 -8.44
CA ALA A 135 -7.32 2.11 -9.89
C ALA A 135 -8.64 1.82 -10.61
N ALA A 136 -8.83 2.46 -11.76
CA ALA A 136 -10.01 2.22 -12.61
C ALA A 136 -9.92 0.88 -13.33
N TYR A 137 -8.71 0.38 -13.57
CA TYR A 137 -8.45 -0.90 -14.22
C TYR A 137 -7.17 -1.56 -13.69
N PRO A 138 -7.02 -2.89 -13.84
CA PRO A 138 -5.84 -3.61 -13.34
C PRO A 138 -4.54 -3.17 -13.99
N VAL A 139 -3.48 -3.15 -13.19
CA VAL A 139 -2.11 -2.91 -13.65
C VAL A 139 -1.54 -4.23 -14.16
N VAL A 140 -1.13 -4.27 -15.42
CA VAL A 140 -0.58 -5.47 -16.05
C VAL A 140 0.92 -5.30 -16.23
N LEU A 141 1.69 -6.24 -15.71
CA LEU A 141 3.14 -6.18 -15.62
C LEU A 141 3.77 -7.47 -16.16
N PRO A 142 4.49 -7.41 -17.29
CA PRO A 142 5.26 -8.54 -17.80
C PRO A 142 6.40 -8.90 -16.83
N TRP A 143 6.75 -10.19 -16.71
CA TRP A 143 7.84 -10.62 -15.83
C TRP A 143 9.18 -9.87 -15.98
N PRO A 144 9.63 -9.47 -17.19
CA PRO A 144 10.86 -8.68 -17.34
C PRO A 144 10.84 -7.31 -16.63
N THR A 145 9.67 -6.82 -16.24
CA THR A 145 9.52 -5.52 -15.57
C THR A 145 9.37 -5.65 -14.05
N VAL A 146 9.21 -6.87 -13.54
CA VAL A 146 8.91 -7.16 -12.13
C VAL A 146 10.13 -7.79 -11.47
N ARG A 147 10.68 -7.11 -10.46
CA ARG A 147 11.75 -7.65 -9.60
C ARG A 147 11.19 -8.49 -8.44
N GLY A 148 9.91 -8.28 -8.10
CA GLY A 148 9.19 -8.99 -7.05
C GLY A 148 8.41 -8.04 -6.15
N PHE A 149 8.28 -8.39 -4.88
CA PHE A 149 7.69 -7.52 -3.86
C PHE A 149 8.70 -7.22 -2.76
N THR A 150 8.55 -6.07 -2.12
CA THR A 150 9.25 -5.71 -0.90
C THR A 150 8.23 -5.58 0.22
N GLN A 151 8.50 -6.26 1.33
CA GLN A 151 7.67 -6.23 2.51
C GLN A 151 8.15 -5.11 3.43
N HIS A 152 7.28 -4.16 3.75
CA HIS A 152 7.60 -3.05 4.67
C HIS A 152 6.62 -2.98 5.82
N LYS A 153 7.11 -2.60 7.00
CA LYS A 153 6.27 -2.37 8.18
C LYS A 153 5.93 -0.89 8.29
N LEU A 154 4.67 -0.55 8.07
CA LEU A 154 4.16 0.81 8.22
C LEU A 154 3.11 0.83 9.34
N LEU A 155 3.32 1.67 10.35
CA LEU A 155 2.38 1.85 11.48
C LEU A 155 1.95 0.52 12.13
N GLY A 156 2.90 -0.41 12.30
CA GLY A 156 2.63 -1.71 12.92
C GLY A 156 2.00 -2.77 12.00
N GLN A 157 1.74 -2.45 10.73
CA GLN A 157 1.16 -3.36 9.74
C GLN A 157 2.18 -3.69 8.65
N TYR A 158 2.16 -4.94 8.16
CA TYR A 158 2.99 -5.36 7.03
C TYR A 158 2.27 -5.06 5.71
N MET A 159 3.00 -4.43 4.80
CA MET A 159 2.55 -4.08 3.46
C MET A 159 3.46 -4.72 2.42
N LEU A 160 2.89 -5.12 1.28
CA LEU A 160 3.63 -5.59 0.12
C LEU A 160 3.61 -4.50 -0.94
N ASP A 161 4.80 -4.01 -1.26
CA ASP A 161 5.02 -3.05 -2.34
C ASP A 161 5.67 -3.76 -3.51
N ILE A 162 5.18 -3.50 -4.73
CA ILE A 162 5.85 -4.06 -5.90
C ILE A 162 7.20 -3.39 -6.11
N ALA A 163 8.23 -4.21 -6.33
CA ALA A 163 9.53 -3.77 -6.80
C ALA A 163 9.59 -3.95 -8.33
N LEU A 164 9.62 -2.83 -9.05
CA LEU A 164 9.83 -2.83 -10.49
C LEU A 164 11.34 -2.82 -10.82
N GLU A 165 11.67 -3.26 -12.03
CA GLU A 165 13.00 -3.08 -12.58
C GLU A 165 13.33 -1.60 -12.83
N ARG A 166 14.62 -1.25 -12.82
CA ARG A 166 15.06 0.14 -13.01
C ARG A 166 14.68 0.65 -14.39
N GLY A 167 14.05 1.83 -14.44
CA GLY A 167 13.64 2.47 -15.70
C GLY A 167 12.29 1.98 -16.25
N VAL A 168 11.60 1.09 -15.56
CA VAL A 168 10.22 0.69 -15.90
C VAL A 168 9.26 1.85 -15.59
N GLY A 169 8.40 2.16 -16.54
CA GLY A 169 7.33 3.15 -16.38
C GLY A 169 6.12 2.82 -17.26
N ALA A 170 5.19 3.76 -17.33
CA ALA A 170 3.95 3.58 -18.09
C ALA A 170 4.15 3.40 -19.60
N THR A 171 5.29 3.84 -20.15
CA THR A 171 5.62 3.72 -21.57
C THR A 171 6.41 2.44 -21.90
N THR A 172 6.73 1.62 -20.90
CA THR A 172 7.46 0.36 -21.13
C THR A 172 6.57 -0.64 -21.86
N ALA A 173 7.13 -1.35 -22.84
CA ALA A 173 6.38 -2.31 -23.65
C ALA A 173 5.70 -3.38 -22.79
N GLY A 174 4.41 -3.62 -23.04
CA GLY A 174 3.60 -4.62 -22.34
C GLY A 174 3.11 -4.21 -20.95
N VAL A 175 3.59 -3.09 -20.39
CA VAL A 175 3.08 -2.53 -19.14
C VAL A 175 1.79 -1.76 -19.40
N ARG A 176 0.79 -1.94 -18.53
CA ARG A 176 -0.47 -1.17 -18.56
C ARG A 176 -0.87 -0.72 -17.17
N GLY A 177 -1.48 0.46 -17.07
CA GLY A 177 -2.08 0.96 -15.83
C GLY A 177 -1.14 1.62 -14.84
N LEU A 178 0.17 1.69 -15.13
CA LEU A 178 1.14 2.46 -14.34
C LEU A 178 1.02 3.98 -14.51
N ASP A 179 0.30 4.44 -15.53
CA ASP A 179 -0.04 5.84 -15.80
C ASP A 179 -1.18 6.36 -14.91
N GLN A 180 -1.94 5.46 -14.28
CA GLN A 180 -3.07 5.82 -13.44
C GLN A 180 -2.63 6.66 -12.22
N PRO A 181 -3.38 7.71 -11.85
CA PRO A 181 -3.03 8.57 -10.72
C PRO A 181 -2.80 7.80 -9.40
N SER A 182 -3.59 6.77 -9.14
CA SER A 182 -3.51 5.91 -7.95
C SER A 182 -2.22 5.08 -7.89
N VAL A 183 -1.67 4.69 -9.05
CA VAL A 183 -0.49 3.82 -9.17
C VAL A 183 0.79 4.63 -9.42
N ARG A 184 0.67 5.91 -9.78
CA ARG A 184 1.82 6.78 -10.11
C ARG A 184 2.87 6.89 -9.00
N SER A 185 2.43 6.78 -7.74
CA SER A 185 3.32 6.80 -6.56
C SER A 185 4.31 5.62 -6.52
N VAL A 186 4.01 4.54 -7.24
CA VAL A 186 4.85 3.34 -7.37
C VAL A 186 5.99 3.57 -8.34
N VAL A 187 5.70 4.22 -9.47
CA VAL A 187 6.67 4.48 -10.55
C VAL A 187 7.61 5.62 -10.19
N LYS A 188 7.07 6.64 -9.52
CA LYS A 188 7.84 7.79 -9.01
C LYS A 188 7.64 7.86 -7.51
N PRO A 189 8.47 7.17 -6.72
CA PRO A 189 8.42 7.29 -5.26
C PRO A 189 8.69 8.74 -4.89
N ASN A 190 7.62 9.46 -4.53
CA ASN A 190 7.71 10.84 -4.07
C ASN A 190 7.88 10.77 -2.54
N PRO A 191 8.93 11.38 -1.95
CA PRO A 191 9.15 11.35 -0.51
C PRO A 191 7.99 11.93 0.31
N LEU A 192 7.16 12.79 -0.30
CA LEU A 192 5.98 13.40 0.33
C LEU A 192 4.68 12.62 0.12
N LEU A 193 4.60 11.82 -0.95
CA LEU A 193 3.46 10.93 -1.21
C LEU A 193 3.96 9.50 -1.04
N ARG A 194 4.05 9.05 0.21
CA ARG A 194 4.43 7.67 0.49
C ARG A 194 3.44 6.76 -0.27
N PRO A 195 3.93 5.78 -1.05
CA PRO A 195 3.04 4.86 -1.76
C PRO A 195 2.11 4.28 -0.72
N THR A 196 0.81 4.48 -0.91
CA THR A 196 -0.17 3.73 -0.11
C THR A 196 0.00 2.31 -0.59
N GLY A 197 0.78 1.56 0.19
CA GLY A 197 1.41 0.34 -0.28
C GLY A 197 0.42 -0.68 -0.84
N MET A 198 0.92 -1.41 -1.82
CA MET A 198 0.09 -1.93 -2.91
C MET A 198 -0.93 -2.96 -2.44
N PHE A 199 -0.58 -3.77 -1.43
CA PHE A 199 -1.52 -4.62 -0.72
C PHE A 199 -1.16 -4.72 0.76
N LEU A 200 -2.16 -4.64 1.65
CA LEU A 200 -1.92 -4.93 3.06
C LEU A 200 -1.91 -6.45 3.25
N VAL A 201 -0.91 -7.00 3.92
CA VAL A 201 -0.77 -8.46 4.08
C VAL A 201 -2.01 -9.09 4.73
N LYS A 202 -2.62 -8.40 5.70
CA LYS A 202 -3.85 -8.89 6.37
C LYS A 202 -5.11 -8.80 5.51
N ALA A 203 -5.05 -8.13 4.36
CA ALA A 203 -6.16 -7.99 3.42
C ALA A 203 -6.09 -9.01 2.27
N LEU A 204 -5.06 -9.85 2.23
CA LEU A 204 -4.92 -10.92 1.26
C LEU A 204 -5.51 -12.20 1.85
N ASP A 205 -6.25 -12.94 1.02
CA ASP A 205 -6.83 -14.22 1.38
C ASP A 205 -5.79 -15.35 1.44
N GLN A 206 -4.67 -15.19 0.73
CA GLN A 206 -3.55 -16.12 0.72
C GLN A 206 -2.41 -15.63 1.63
N PRO A 207 -1.74 -16.55 2.35
CA PRO A 207 -0.59 -16.20 3.17
C PRO A 207 0.63 -15.85 2.32
N VAL A 208 1.48 -14.95 2.84
CA VAL A 208 2.63 -14.38 2.10
C VAL A 208 3.58 -15.44 1.54
N HIS A 209 3.80 -16.55 2.26
CA HIS A 209 4.70 -17.61 1.80
C HIS A 209 4.16 -18.33 0.55
N VAL A 210 2.85 -18.57 0.48
CA VAL A 210 2.20 -19.15 -0.72
C VAL A 210 2.30 -18.19 -1.90
N ILE A 211 2.16 -16.88 -1.66
CA ILE A 211 2.34 -15.86 -2.69
C ILE A 211 3.80 -15.85 -3.19
N ASP A 212 4.79 -15.95 -2.29
CA ASP A 212 6.20 -16.04 -2.68
C ASP A 212 6.50 -17.30 -3.52
N GLU A 213 5.96 -18.45 -3.11
CA GLU A 213 6.08 -19.69 -3.88
C GLU A 213 5.46 -19.57 -5.28
N ALA A 214 4.25 -19.03 -5.38
CA ALA A 214 3.59 -18.78 -6.66
C ALA A 214 4.40 -17.81 -7.53
N LEU A 215 4.91 -16.71 -6.96
CA LEU A 215 5.75 -15.75 -7.69
C LEU A 215 6.99 -16.42 -8.24
N ARG A 216 7.70 -17.21 -7.42
CA ARG A 216 8.90 -17.93 -7.86
C ARG A 216 8.58 -18.96 -8.93
N HIS A 217 7.47 -19.69 -8.79
CA HIS A 217 7.03 -20.67 -9.77
C HIS A 217 6.74 -20.03 -11.14
N PHE A 218 5.86 -19.03 -11.20
CA PHE A 218 5.44 -18.42 -12.47
C PHE A 218 6.49 -17.50 -13.11
N SER A 219 7.43 -16.97 -12.33
CA SER A 219 8.51 -16.11 -12.83
C SER A 219 9.81 -16.86 -13.17
N ASN A 220 9.83 -18.20 -13.05
CA ASN A 220 11.05 -19.02 -13.13
C ASN A 220 12.15 -18.52 -12.16
N GLY A 221 11.75 -18.17 -10.93
CA GLY A 221 12.63 -17.71 -9.85
C GLY A 221 13.11 -16.26 -9.97
N LYS A 222 12.67 -15.50 -10.98
CA LYS A 222 13.11 -14.10 -11.19
C LYS A 222 12.49 -13.13 -10.18
N ALA A 223 11.26 -13.38 -9.77
CA ALA A 223 10.50 -12.56 -8.84
C ALA A 223 10.21 -13.34 -7.55
N GLY A 224 10.26 -12.62 -6.42
CA GLY A 224 9.92 -13.15 -5.10
C GLY A 224 9.70 -12.02 -4.09
N ILE A 225 9.32 -12.37 -2.87
CA ILE A 225 9.06 -11.43 -1.78
C ILE A 225 10.34 -11.24 -0.98
N ARG A 226 10.78 -9.98 -0.85
CA ARG A 226 11.94 -9.57 -0.07
C ARG A 226 11.49 -8.88 1.21
N ARG A 227 12.22 -9.11 2.29
CA ARG A 227 11.99 -8.47 3.59
C ARG A 227 12.77 -7.17 3.74
#